data_AF-A0A4V1USE1-F1
#
_entry.id   AF-A0A4V1USE1-F1
#
_cell.length_a   1.000
_cell.length_b   1.000
_cell.length_c   1.000
_cell.angle_alpha   90.00
_cell.angle_beta   90.00
_cell.angle_gamma   90.00
#
_symmetry.space_group_name_H-M   'P 1'
#
loop_
_entity.id
_entity.type
_entity.pdbx_description
1 polymer ?
#
loop_
_entity_poly.entity_id
_entity_poly.type
_entity_poly.pdbx_seq_one_letter_code
_entity_poly.pdbx_strand_id
1 'polypeptide(L)'
;MFCRRLLLPILIMVCSFSKGQSYIGLRQVRNFQKQDYNGGSQNWNIRQDSAGILYFANNEGLLSFDGTYWNLFPLSNKTIVRSIEITGDKKIYVGGQDELGYFAPGRNGSLVYTSLKSLIPMADQQFADIWDIVANGDDVFFRSSQKIFRYSKGKMMVYRPQGSWLFLGIVNDRLMAQDEKTGLLAFN
;
A
#
# COMPACT_ATOMS: atom_id res chain seq x y z
N MET A 1 32.92 64.21 -18.55
CA MET A 1 33.51 62.94 -18.06
C MET A 1 33.12 62.54 -16.62
N PHE A 2 32.36 63.35 -15.86
CA PHE A 2 31.98 63.02 -14.47
C PHE A 2 30.74 62.12 -14.31
N CYS A 3 29.76 62.19 -15.23
CA CYS A 3 28.50 61.45 -15.12
C CYS A 3 28.66 59.91 -15.21
N ARG A 4 29.74 59.43 -15.84
CA ARG A 4 30.02 57.99 -16.02
C ARG A 4 30.53 57.29 -14.76
N ARG A 5 31.10 58.04 -13.81
CA ARG A 5 31.69 57.52 -12.57
C ARG A 5 30.66 57.29 -11.45
N LEU A 6 29.48 57.91 -11.56
CA LEU A 6 28.37 57.75 -10.59
C LEU A 6 27.45 56.56 -10.90
N LEU A 7 27.50 56.01 -12.11
CA LEU A 7 26.66 54.87 -12.52
C LEU A 7 27.07 53.56 -11.81
N LEU A 8 28.37 53.36 -11.58
CA LEU A 8 28.88 52.14 -10.94
C LEU A 8 28.43 51.98 -9.47
N PRO A 9 28.55 52.99 -8.58
CA PRO A 9 28.08 52.84 -7.21
C PRO A 9 26.55 52.71 -7.12
N ILE A 10 25.80 53.36 -8.01
CA ILE A 10 24.33 53.20 -8.11
C ILE A 10 23.99 51.76 -8.51
N LEU A 11 24.70 51.19 -9.48
CA LEU A 11 24.50 49.81 -9.91
C LEU A 11 24.80 48.81 -8.78
N ILE A 12 25.88 49.02 -8.02
CA ILE A 12 26.23 48.19 -6.87
C ILE A 12 25.17 48.29 -5.77
N MET A 13 24.65 49.50 -5.51
CA MET A 13 23.60 49.72 -4.51
C MET A 13 22.29 49.02 -4.89
N VAL A 14 21.91 49.03 -6.17
CA VAL A 14 20.72 48.33 -6.68
C VAL A 14 20.87 46.81 -6.60
N CYS A 15 22.06 46.27 -6.87
CA CYS A 15 22.32 44.83 -6.74
C CYS A 15 22.20 44.32 -5.29
N SER A 16 22.53 45.15 -4.30
CA SER A 16 22.44 44.79 -2.87
C SER A 16 21.00 44.62 -2.36
N PHE A 17 19.99 45.10 -3.10
CA PHE A 17 18.57 44.91 -2.76
C PHE A 17 17.91 43.74 -3.51
N SER A 18 18.64 43.01 -4.35
CA SER A 18 18.11 41.83 -5.02
C SER A 18 17.94 40.68 -4.04
N LYS A 19 16.69 40.28 -3.78
CA LYS A 19 16.38 39.01 -3.10
C LYS A 19 16.21 37.92 -4.14
N GLY A 20 16.86 36.77 -3.96
CA GLY A 20 16.61 35.60 -4.79
C GLY A 20 15.13 35.22 -4.74
N GLN A 21 14.55 34.86 -5.89
CA GLN A 21 13.18 34.32 -5.93
C GLN A 21 13.12 33.03 -5.10
N SER A 22 12.09 32.87 -4.27
CA SER A 22 11.79 31.57 -3.67
C SER A 22 11.60 30.56 -4.81
N TYR A 23 12.29 29.43 -4.75
CA TYR A 23 12.28 28.41 -5.79
C TYR A 23 10.84 27.99 -6.14
N ILE A 24 10.37 28.39 -7.33
CA ILE A 24 9.05 28.02 -7.85
C ILE A 24 9.16 26.57 -8.32
N GLY A 25 8.66 25.61 -7.52
CA GLY A 25 8.69 24.18 -7.87
C GLY A 25 8.99 23.20 -6.72
N LEU A 26 9.24 23.67 -5.50
CA LEU A 26 9.34 22.77 -4.35
C LEU A 26 7.97 22.18 -4.01
N ARG A 27 7.84 20.85 -4.10
CA ARG A 27 6.68 20.15 -3.54
C ARG A 27 6.72 20.29 -2.03
N GLN A 28 5.61 20.73 -1.43
CA GLN A 28 5.48 20.73 0.02
C GLN A 28 5.50 19.28 0.51
N VAL A 29 6.53 18.92 1.26
CA VAL A 29 6.64 17.61 1.92
C VAL A 29 6.16 17.77 3.35
N ARG A 30 5.12 17.03 3.72
CA ARG A 30 4.68 16.89 5.10
C ARG A 30 5.11 15.52 5.61
N ASN A 31 5.85 15.51 6.71
CA ASN A 31 6.24 14.27 7.38
C ASN A 31 5.24 13.97 8.49
N PHE A 32 4.89 12.68 8.63
CA PHE A 32 4.12 12.16 9.74
C PHE A 32 4.99 11.16 10.50
N GLN A 33 5.19 11.40 11.78
CA GLN A 33 5.92 10.54 12.68
C GLN A 33 5.00 9.42 13.19
N LYS A 34 5.57 8.32 13.69
CA LYS A 34 4.77 7.20 14.22
C LYS A 34 3.83 7.57 15.37
N GLN A 35 4.17 8.63 16.10
CA GLN A 35 3.35 9.19 17.16
C GLN A 35 2.08 9.88 16.61
N ASP A 36 2.10 10.35 15.37
CA ASP A 36 0.93 11.00 14.75
C ASP A 36 -0.17 9.99 14.42
N TYR A 37 0.21 8.75 14.07
CA TYR A 37 -0.71 7.69 13.66
C TYR A 37 -0.78 6.51 14.64
N ASN A 38 -0.06 6.59 15.77
CA ASN A 38 -0.02 5.58 16.83
C ASN A 38 0.22 4.14 16.32
N GLY A 39 1.08 3.98 15.32
CA GLY A 39 1.39 2.69 14.71
C GLY A 39 2.88 2.36 14.73
N GLY A 40 3.25 1.36 13.96
CA GLY A 40 4.62 0.89 13.83
C GLY A 40 5.47 1.80 12.93
N SER A 41 6.79 1.66 13.05
CA SER A 41 7.74 2.53 12.33
C SER A 41 7.81 2.27 10.82
N GLN A 42 7.30 1.13 10.33
CA GLN A 42 7.45 0.72 8.94
C GLN A 42 6.10 0.53 8.26
N ASN A 43 6.00 1.08 7.05
CA ASN A 43 4.89 0.90 6.13
C ASN A 43 5.37 0.07 4.93
N TRP A 44 4.57 -0.91 4.51
CA TRP A 44 4.93 -1.90 3.48
C TRP A 44 4.24 -1.68 2.15
N ASN A 45 3.04 -1.11 2.19
CA ASN A 45 2.22 -0.91 1.01
C ASN A 45 1.27 0.27 1.22
N ILE A 46 0.82 0.86 0.12
CA ILE A 46 -0.10 1.98 0.09
C ILE A 46 -1.16 1.76 -1.01
N ARG A 47 -2.39 2.13 -0.70
CA ARG A 47 -3.51 2.19 -1.64
C ARG A 47 -4.36 3.43 -1.34
N GLN A 48 -5.09 3.91 -2.36
CA GLN A 48 -6.07 4.97 -2.22
C GLN A 48 -7.41 4.46 -2.71
N ASP A 49 -8.49 4.69 -1.96
CA ASP A 49 -9.83 4.37 -2.44
C ASP A 49 -10.42 5.47 -3.34
N SER A 50 -11.57 5.18 -3.96
CA SER A 50 -12.29 6.13 -4.81
C SER A 50 -12.78 7.41 -4.09
N ALA A 51 -12.81 7.42 -2.75
CA ALA A 51 -13.16 8.60 -1.95
C ALA A 51 -11.92 9.43 -1.58
N GLY A 52 -10.73 8.99 -1.97
CA GLY A 52 -9.46 9.67 -1.71
C GLY A 52 -8.81 9.29 -0.38
N ILE A 53 -9.39 8.36 0.39
CA ILE A 53 -8.81 7.90 1.66
C ILE A 53 -7.57 7.07 1.34
N LEU A 54 -6.46 7.37 2.03
CA LEU A 54 -5.22 6.63 1.91
C LEU A 54 -5.18 5.51 2.95
N TYR A 55 -4.72 4.34 2.52
CA TYR A 55 -4.54 3.17 3.38
C TYR A 55 -3.09 2.72 3.33
N PHE A 56 -2.54 2.38 4.49
CA PHE A 56 -1.14 1.95 4.64
C PHE A 56 -1.05 0.62 5.38
N ALA A 57 -0.27 -0.30 4.82
CA ALA A 57 0.06 -1.57 5.45
C ALA A 57 1.17 -1.30 6.46
N ASN A 58 0.91 -1.50 7.75
CA ASN A 58 1.83 -1.14 8.82
C ASN A 58 2.11 -2.33 9.75
N ASN A 59 3.22 -2.28 10.47
CA ASN A 59 3.59 -3.31 11.46
C ASN A 59 2.52 -3.55 12.55
N GLU A 60 1.65 -2.58 12.83
CA GLU A 60 0.61 -2.67 13.87
C GLU A 60 -0.80 -2.92 13.32
N GLY A 61 -0.98 -2.94 11.99
CA GLY A 61 -2.29 -3.10 11.37
C GLY A 61 -2.47 -2.30 10.08
N LEU A 62 -3.73 -2.10 9.69
CA LEU A 62 -4.12 -1.22 8.59
C LEU A 62 -4.27 0.20 9.12
N LEU A 63 -3.54 1.16 8.57
CA LEU A 63 -3.75 2.58 8.83
C LEU A 63 -4.67 3.17 7.74
N SER A 64 -5.58 4.07 8.11
CA SER A 64 -6.30 4.93 7.18
C SER A 64 -5.98 6.41 7.45
N PHE A 65 -5.93 7.23 6.41
CA PHE A 65 -5.71 8.66 6.50
C PHE A 65 -6.64 9.42 5.55
N ASP A 66 -7.42 10.36 6.08
CA ASP A 66 -8.42 11.16 5.35
C ASP A 66 -7.90 12.56 4.92
N GLY A 67 -6.63 12.85 5.17
CA GLY A 67 -6.02 14.18 4.99
C GLY A 67 -5.80 14.95 6.30
N THR A 68 -6.52 14.58 7.36
CA THR A 68 -6.41 15.20 8.69
C THR A 68 -6.18 14.18 9.80
N TYR A 69 -6.98 13.12 9.84
CA TYR A 69 -7.01 12.13 10.91
C TYR A 69 -6.45 10.78 10.46
N TRP A 70 -5.74 10.15 11.39
CA TRP A 70 -5.23 8.80 11.26
C TRP A 70 -6.09 7.85 12.10
N ASN A 71 -6.41 6.68 11.54
CA ASN A 71 -7.03 5.59 12.29
C ASN A 71 -6.22 4.31 12.10
N LEU A 72 -6.07 3.52 13.16
CA LEU A 72 -5.39 2.23 13.15
C LEU A 72 -6.42 1.11 13.36
N PHE A 73 -6.38 0.11 12.47
CA PHE A 73 -7.23 -1.07 12.52
C PHE A 73 -6.37 -2.34 12.61
N PRO A 74 -6.27 -2.97 13.80
CA PRO A 74 -5.50 -4.20 13.97
C PRO A 74 -6.20 -5.40 13.30
N LEU A 75 -5.41 -6.37 12.86
CA LEU A 75 -5.91 -7.70 12.48
C LEU A 75 -6.35 -8.49 13.71
N SER A 76 -7.13 -9.57 13.53
CA SER A 76 -7.61 -10.42 14.65
C SER A 76 -6.46 -10.95 15.52
N ASN A 77 -5.34 -11.35 14.89
CA ASN A 77 -4.16 -11.84 15.58
C ASN A 77 -3.15 -10.73 15.93
N LYS A 78 -3.50 -9.45 15.69
CA LYS A 78 -2.65 -8.27 15.91
C LYS A 78 -1.27 -8.36 15.26
N THR A 79 -1.18 -9.07 14.14
CA THR A 79 0.05 -9.17 13.36
C THR A 79 0.22 -7.99 12.41
N ILE A 80 1.40 -7.93 11.78
CA ILE A 80 1.78 -7.03 10.70
C ILE A 80 0.83 -7.10 9.50
N VAL A 81 0.49 -5.96 8.91
CA VAL A 81 -0.07 -5.89 7.55
C VAL A 81 1.07 -5.62 6.56
N ARG A 82 1.18 -6.45 5.54
CA ARG A 82 2.22 -6.43 4.50
C ARG A 82 1.70 -5.87 3.17
N SER A 83 0.48 -6.23 2.82
CA SER A 83 -0.10 -5.98 1.50
C SER A 83 -1.55 -5.55 1.61
N ILE A 84 -1.97 -4.69 0.68
CA ILE A 84 -3.33 -4.17 0.58
C ILE A 84 -3.77 -4.23 -0.87
N GLU A 85 -5.03 -4.60 -1.09
CA GLU A 85 -5.72 -4.39 -2.36
C GLU A 85 -7.14 -3.88 -2.13
N ILE A 86 -7.60 -2.93 -2.95
CA ILE A 86 -8.93 -2.32 -2.81
C ILE A 86 -9.75 -2.68 -4.03
N THR A 87 -10.87 -3.33 -3.80
CA THR A 87 -11.79 -3.79 -4.84
C THR A 87 -13.00 -2.87 -4.96
N GLY A 88 -13.69 -2.95 -6.11
CA GLY A 88 -14.88 -2.13 -6.40
C GLY A 88 -16.06 -2.34 -5.44
N ASP A 89 -16.09 -3.44 -4.69
CA ASP A 89 -17.08 -3.74 -3.66
C ASP A 89 -16.79 -3.06 -2.30
N LYS A 90 -15.87 -2.08 -2.28
CA LYS A 90 -15.46 -1.29 -1.10
C LYS A 90 -14.84 -2.13 0.02
N LYS A 91 -14.34 -3.32 -0.31
CA LYS A 91 -13.51 -4.11 0.60
C LYS A 91 -12.06 -3.71 0.44
N ILE A 92 -11.37 -3.71 1.57
CA ILE A 92 -9.93 -3.48 1.65
C ILE A 92 -9.33 -4.82 2.05
N TYR A 93 -8.88 -5.57 1.07
CA TYR A 93 -8.21 -6.84 1.27
C TYR A 93 -6.83 -6.58 1.87
N VAL A 94 -6.48 -7.37 2.89
CA VAL A 94 -5.24 -7.22 3.64
C VAL A 94 -4.60 -8.57 3.84
N GLY A 95 -3.27 -8.55 3.83
CA GLY A 95 -2.43 -9.72 3.98
C GLY A 95 -1.39 -9.43 5.04
N GLY A 96 -1.24 -10.36 5.99
CA GLY A 96 -0.30 -10.26 7.08
C GLY A 96 0.54 -11.52 7.25
N GLN A 97 1.18 -11.65 8.41
CA GLN A 97 1.88 -12.88 8.77
C GLN A 97 0.86 -13.91 9.27
N ASP A 98 0.78 -15.05 8.59
CA ASP A 98 -0.14 -16.16 8.89
C ASP A 98 -1.61 -15.70 9.00
N GLU A 99 -1.99 -14.66 8.24
CA GLU A 99 -3.31 -14.06 8.26
C GLU A 99 -3.64 -13.42 6.90
N LEU A 100 -4.88 -13.59 6.45
CA LEU A 100 -5.41 -12.96 5.24
C LEU A 100 -6.91 -12.75 5.38
N GLY A 101 -7.38 -11.60 4.91
CA GLY A 101 -8.77 -11.22 5.07
C GLY A 101 -9.10 -9.90 4.39
N TYR A 102 -10.17 -9.27 4.86
CA TYR A 102 -10.54 -7.93 4.40
C TYR A 102 -11.17 -7.10 5.51
N PHE A 103 -11.08 -5.79 5.37
CA PHE A 103 -11.90 -4.83 6.08
C PHE A 103 -13.09 -4.41 5.21
N ALA A 104 -14.25 -4.29 5.84
CA ALA A 104 -15.44 -3.71 5.24
C ALA A 104 -16.14 -2.77 6.23
N PRO A 105 -16.89 -1.74 5.76
CA PRO A 105 -17.65 -0.88 6.65
C PRO A 105 -18.69 -1.68 7.46
N GLY A 106 -18.67 -1.53 8.78
CA GLY A 106 -19.70 -2.00 9.69
C GLY A 106 -20.94 -1.12 9.68
N ARG A 107 -21.91 -1.42 10.55
CA ARG A 107 -23.19 -0.67 10.64
C ARG A 107 -23.02 0.82 10.96
N ASN A 108 -21.94 1.19 11.63
CA ASN A 108 -21.60 2.57 12.00
C ASN A 108 -20.58 3.21 11.04
N GLY A 109 -20.24 2.55 9.93
CA GLY A 109 -19.23 3.01 8.99
C GLY A 109 -17.77 2.74 9.40
N SER A 110 -17.51 2.26 10.61
CA SER A 110 -16.16 1.84 11.02
C SER A 110 -15.75 0.58 10.28
N LEU A 111 -14.48 0.48 9.89
CA LEU A 111 -13.95 -0.73 9.29
C LEU A 111 -13.96 -1.89 10.30
N VAL A 112 -14.44 -3.04 9.84
CA VAL A 112 -14.48 -4.30 10.60
C VAL A 112 -13.69 -5.35 9.85
N TYR A 113 -12.73 -5.98 10.53
CA TYR A 113 -11.92 -7.05 9.96
C TYR A 113 -12.69 -8.37 9.88
N THR A 114 -12.60 -9.04 8.74
CA THR A 114 -13.07 -10.41 8.53
C THR A 114 -11.91 -11.27 8.04
N SER A 115 -11.48 -12.22 8.88
CA SER A 115 -10.49 -13.22 8.46
C SER A 115 -11.11 -14.20 7.47
N LEU A 116 -10.33 -14.56 6.44
CA LEU A 116 -10.68 -15.59 5.47
C LEU A 116 -9.93 -16.91 5.76
N LYS A 117 -9.12 -16.97 6.82
CA LYS A 117 -8.26 -18.12 7.14
C LYS A 117 -9.05 -19.43 7.31
N SER A 118 -10.26 -19.36 7.88
CA SER A 118 -11.14 -20.51 8.07
C SER A 118 -11.65 -21.13 6.77
N LEU A 119 -11.59 -20.41 5.64
CA LEU A 119 -11.98 -20.91 4.33
C LEU A 119 -10.85 -21.68 3.63
N ILE A 120 -9.60 -21.53 4.10
CA ILE A 120 -8.45 -22.24 3.57
C ILE A 120 -8.55 -23.72 3.99
N PRO A 121 -8.28 -24.70 3.10
CA PRO A 121 -8.19 -26.11 3.48
C PRO A 121 -7.26 -26.31 4.67
N MET A 122 -7.62 -27.18 5.62
CA MET A 122 -6.89 -27.33 6.89
C MET A 122 -5.39 -27.63 6.71
N ALA A 123 -5.03 -28.42 5.69
CA ALA A 123 -3.63 -28.73 5.36
C ALA A 123 -2.82 -27.50 4.88
N ASP A 124 -3.50 -26.41 4.51
CA ASP A 124 -2.92 -25.22 3.93
C ASP A 124 -3.04 -23.96 4.79
N GLN A 125 -3.70 -24.04 5.95
CA GLN A 125 -3.97 -22.90 6.83
C GLN A 125 -2.74 -22.25 7.48
N GLN A 126 -1.59 -22.91 7.47
CA GLN A 126 -0.33 -22.34 7.94
C GLN A 126 0.49 -21.78 6.77
N PHE A 127 0.87 -20.51 6.88
CA PHE A 127 1.72 -19.83 5.90
C PHE A 127 2.44 -18.65 6.57
N ALA A 128 3.48 -18.14 5.91
CA ALA A 128 4.25 -17.00 6.41
C ALA A 128 3.54 -15.67 6.05
N ASP A 129 4.27 -14.71 5.51
CA ASP A 129 3.73 -13.43 5.06
C ASP A 129 2.93 -13.56 3.76
N ILE A 130 1.83 -12.79 3.66
CA ILE A 130 1.17 -12.47 2.39
C ILE A 130 1.80 -11.20 1.81
N TRP A 131 2.62 -11.38 0.78
CA TRP A 131 3.44 -10.32 0.21
C TRP A 131 2.72 -9.49 -0.85
N ASP A 132 1.85 -10.11 -1.65
CA ASP A 132 1.10 -9.46 -2.71
C ASP A 132 -0.37 -9.85 -2.66
N ILE A 133 -1.25 -8.89 -2.96
CA ILE A 133 -2.67 -9.13 -3.18
C ILE A 133 -3.05 -8.52 -4.52
N VAL A 134 -3.79 -9.28 -5.31
CA VAL A 134 -4.23 -8.87 -6.64
C VAL A 134 -5.69 -9.22 -6.81
N ALA A 135 -6.49 -8.25 -7.27
CA ALA A 135 -7.84 -8.49 -7.74
C ALA A 135 -7.84 -8.68 -9.26
N ASN A 136 -8.58 -9.69 -9.75
CA ASN A 136 -8.81 -9.91 -11.18
C ASN A 136 -10.26 -10.36 -11.39
N GLY A 137 -11.11 -9.46 -11.90
CA GLY A 137 -12.56 -9.70 -11.97
C GLY A 137 -13.17 -9.91 -10.57
N ASP A 138 -13.89 -11.02 -10.38
CA ASP A 138 -14.51 -11.39 -9.10
C ASP A 138 -13.54 -12.10 -8.13
N ASP A 139 -12.31 -12.38 -8.58
CA ASP A 139 -11.34 -13.15 -7.83
C ASP A 139 -10.32 -12.26 -7.13
N VAL A 140 -9.93 -12.66 -5.92
CA VAL A 140 -8.83 -12.03 -5.18
C VAL A 140 -7.78 -13.07 -4.87
N PHE A 141 -6.54 -12.77 -5.24
CA PHE A 141 -5.38 -13.63 -5.10
C PHE A 141 -4.47 -13.08 -4.01
N PHE A 142 -4.07 -13.93 -3.06
CA PHE A 142 -3.14 -13.61 -1.97
C PHE A 142 -1.89 -14.47 -2.17
N ARG A 143 -0.74 -13.84 -2.38
CA ARG A 143 0.53 -14.57 -2.55
C ARG A 143 1.30 -14.60 -1.24
N SER A 144 1.58 -15.81 -0.76
CA SER A 144 2.74 -16.11 0.10
C SER A 144 3.87 -16.72 -0.72
N SER A 145 5.06 -16.86 -0.15
CA SER A 145 6.17 -17.53 -0.84
C SER A 145 5.87 -18.99 -1.22
N GLN A 146 5.05 -19.70 -0.43
CA GLN A 146 4.79 -21.14 -0.64
C GLN A 146 3.44 -21.43 -1.31
N LYS A 147 2.53 -20.46 -1.35
CA LYS A 147 1.13 -20.65 -1.77
C LYS A 147 0.58 -19.36 -2.37
N ILE A 148 -0.18 -19.49 -3.46
CA ILE A 148 -1.14 -18.46 -3.88
C ILE A 148 -2.53 -18.94 -3.50
N PHE A 149 -3.24 -18.15 -2.70
CA PHE A 149 -4.63 -18.39 -2.33
C PHE A 149 -5.54 -17.60 -3.27
N ARG A 150 -6.51 -18.25 -3.91
CA ARG A 150 -7.56 -17.58 -4.69
C ARG A 150 -8.86 -17.63 -3.92
N TYR A 151 -9.34 -16.47 -3.52
CA TYR A 151 -10.67 -16.27 -2.96
C TYR A 151 -11.65 -15.90 -4.07
N SER A 152 -12.71 -16.69 -4.20
CA SER A 152 -13.76 -16.47 -5.21
C SER A 152 -15.10 -16.92 -4.66
N LYS A 153 -16.10 -16.04 -4.66
CA LYS A 153 -17.49 -16.35 -4.28
C LYS A 153 -17.60 -17.15 -2.96
N GLY A 154 -16.83 -16.75 -1.95
CA GLY A 154 -16.84 -17.39 -0.63
C GLY A 154 -16.03 -18.68 -0.50
N LYS A 155 -15.28 -19.08 -1.53
CA LYS A 155 -14.45 -20.30 -1.54
C LYS A 155 -12.97 -19.94 -1.68
N MET A 156 -12.12 -20.78 -1.10
CA MET A 156 -10.67 -20.67 -1.23
C MET A 156 -10.09 -21.83 -2.03
N MET A 157 -9.27 -21.51 -3.03
CA MET A 157 -8.41 -22.46 -3.73
C MET A 157 -6.94 -22.14 -3.47
N VAL A 158 -6.06 -23.15 -3.52
CA VAL A 158 -4.64 -23.01 -3.19
C VAL A 158 -3.78 -23.52 -4.34
N TYR A 159 -2.87 -22.69 -4.83
CA TYR A 159 -1.90 -23.02 -5.88
C TYR A 159 -0.48 -23.07 -5.29
N ARG A 160 0.23 -24.17 -5.56
CA ARG A 160 1.60 -24.39 -5.07
C ARG A 160 2.63 -24.13 -6.19
N PRO A 161 3.77 -23.52 -5.85
CA PRO A 161 4.89 -23.33 -6.76
C PRO A 161 5.65 -24.66 -6.98
N GLN A 162 6.52 -24.71 -8.00
CA GLN A 162 7.54 -25.76 -8.10
C GLN A 162 8.77 -25.43 -7.23
N GLY A 163 9.04 -24.14 -7.01
CA GLY A 163 10.04 -23.62 -6.08
C GLY A 163 9.40 -22.75 -5.00
N SER A 164 9.37 -21.45 -5.24
CA SER A 164 8.73 -20.43 -4.40
C SER A 164 8.09 -19.38 -5.31
N TRP A 165 6.92 -18.88 -4.92
CA TRP A 165 6.31 -17.73 -5.59
C TRP A 165 7.09 -16.47 -5.21
N LEU A 166 7.61 -15.76 -6.21
CA LEU A 166 8.42 -14.55 -6.03
C LEU A 166 7.63 -13.27 -6.32
N PHE A 167 6.64 -13.34 -7.19
CA PHE A 167 5.85 -12.19 -7.63
C PHE A 167 4.42 -12.61 -8.01
N LEU A 168 3.47 -11.70 -7.80
CA LEU A 168 2.10 -11.76 -8.32
C LEU A 168 1.65 -10.34 -8.68
N GLY A 169 1.10 -10.15 -9.88
CA GLY A 169 0.64 -8.83 -10.35
C GLY A 169 -0.27 -8.91 -11.56
N ILE A 170 -0.95 -7.80 -11.88
CA ILE A 170 -1.64 -7.62 -13.17
C ILE A 170 -0.77 -6.78 -14.09
N VAL A 171 -0.61 -7.24 -15.33
CA VAL A 171 0.02 -6.47 -16.41
C VAL A 171 -0.84 -6.61 -17.66
N ASN A 172 -1.34 -5.49 -18.20
CA ASN A 172 -2.23 -5.45 -19.38
C ASN A 172 -3.41 -6.44 -19.25
N ASP A 173 -4.13 -6.38 -18.15
CA ASP A 173 -5.29 -7.26 -17.83
C ASP A 173 -4.98 -8.76 -17.74
N ARG A 174 -3.70 -9.14 -17.62
CA ARG A 174 -3.28 -10.52 -17.45
C ARG A 174 -2.69 -10.73 -16.07
N LEU A 175 -3.11 -11.81 -15.42
CA LEU A 175 -2.54 -12.22 -14.15
C LEU A 175 -1.17 -12.85 -14.40
N MET A 176 -0.14 -12.26 -13.79
CA MET A 176 1.25 -12.69 -13.90
C MET A 176 1.69 -13.21 -12.54
N ALA A 177 2.34 -14.37 -12.52
CA ALA A 177 2.98 -14.90 -11.31
C ALA A 177 4.37 -15.44 -11.64
N GLN A 178 5.35 -15.20 -10.78
CA GLN A 178 6.70 -15.71 -10.96
C GLN A 178 6.97 -16.84 -9.98
N ASP A 179 7.32 -18.01 -10.49
CA ASP A 179 7.87 -19.13 -9.74
C ASP A 179 9.40 -19.12 -9.89
N GLU A 180 10.11 -19.43 -8.81
CA GLU A 180 11.57 -19.47 -8.78
C GLU A 180 12.18 -20.46 -9.82
N LYS A 181 11.52 -21.58 -10.09
CA LYS A 181 12.03 -22.62 -11.01
C LYS A 181 11.46 -22.53 -12.41
N THR A 182 10.17 -22.21 -12.56
CA THR A 182 9.51 -22.15 -13.87
C THR A 182 9.49 -20.75 -14.49
N GLY A 183 9.92 -19.73 -13.75
CA GLY A 183 10.02 -18.36 -14.23
C GLY A 183 8.68 -17.61 -14.19
N LEU A 184 8.53 -16.62 -15.08
CA LEU A 184 7.34 -15.79 -15.16
C LEU A 184 6.24 -16.50 -15.96
N LEU A 185 5.09 -16.71 -15.32
CA LEU A 185 3.91 -17.35 -15.88
C LEU A 185 2.83 -16.29 -16.13
N ALA A 186 2.07 -16.46 -17.21
CA ALA A 186 0.92 -15.63 -17.57
C ALA A 186 -0.35 -16.46 -17.57
N PHE A 187 -1.40 -15.96 -16.94
CA PHE A 187 -2.72 -16.57 -16.87
C PHE A 187 -3.74 -15.66 -17.55
N ASN A 188 -4.67 -16.27 -18.29
CA ASN A 188 -5.80 -15.61 -18.92
C ASN A 188 -7.05 -15.81 -18.08
#